data_AF-M2QFH5-F1
#
_entry.id   AF-M2QFH5-F1
#
_cell.length_a   1.000
_cell.length_b   1.000
_cell.length_c   1.000
_cell.angle_alpha   90.00
_cell.angle_beta   90.00
_cell.angle_gamma   90.00
#
_symmetry.space_group_name_H-M   'P 1'
#
loop_
_entity.id
_entity.type
_entity.pdbx_description
1 polymer ?
#
loop_
_entity_poly.entity_id
_entity_poly.type
_entity_poly.pdbx_seq_one_letter_code
_entity_poly.pdbx_strand_id
1 'polypeptide(L)'
;MKQVTWLDDRERLDIGAAARTLGLKPWQAGWYHWRRRFCSPAGSQGRRHYWYENDLFKWAASTGLRKLLRQTPLRYWSDAREKAVYGGSKQVADAVVQEWITESGVVAVFWPLGYHKGPLAHEAAALFPGADALVRIASDFGRDGPTVGTAQPGNADPEWQDFAARWGDLSRVLGRPAPYWPLSLRVPHLMKEWEPDSATVTYLPNPDIDVTPLLRMVSALTDDEPAQKVLLRLARVAQCRVTEAAYRDLEFVEEAHERVGKPMELTTMVAARPIEFPEPLEINPSDAQTGWHEILSRSDLLALECVQTVRAWDGGADFHYASTETVRPDRRYGAEWAKRLRPASEPTAYHEYLGPQGEPLVDPVSGAPVVRKSDGTLTVAVPQRLSGENGKLIEVILDEPIWVRTENGVLQVAPQHYYYGINWGYGGSGPGSLALLIHRLLDDITAPAADTIIGAPDGLDELTQLAWPLEQVLTRETLEAARQGRAYRRPTPRSKEDGA
;
A
#
# COMPACT_ATOMS: atom_id res chain seq x y z
N MET A 1 17.10 49.67 3.50
CA MET A 1 15.70 49.23 3.65
C MET A 1 14.90 49.64 2.42
N LYS A 2 14.73 48.72 1.47
CA LYS A 2 13.69 48.85 0.43
C LYS A 2 12.59 47.87 0.79
N GLN A 3 11.39 48.38 1.03
CA GLN A 3 10.18 47.57 1.19
C GLN A 3 9.99 46.74 -0.08
N VAL A 4 10.10 45.42 0.07
CA VAL A 4 9.62 44.48 -0.94
C VAL A 4 8.11 44.38 -0.73
N THR A 5 7.35 45.13 -1.52
CA THR A 5 5.91 44.90 -1.71
C THR A 5 5.75 43.59 -2.48
N TRP A 6 5.35 42.53 -1.78
CA TRP A 6 4.77 41.34 -2.40
C TRP A 6 3.49 41.78 -3.13
N LEU A 7 3.56 41.92 -4.45
CA LEU A 7 2.37 42.06 -5.28
C LEU A 7 1.62 40.73 -5.21
N ASP A 8 0.40 40.79 -4.68
CA ASP A 8 -0.58 39.72 -4.53
C ASP A 8 -0.83 39.08 -5.91
N ASP A 9 -0.15 37.96 -6.19
CA ASP A 9 -0.17 37.23 -7.47
C ASP A 9 -1.44 36.39 -7.61
N ARG A 10 -2.60 37.00 -7.31
CA ARG A 10 -3.91 36.37 -7.45
C ARG A 10 -4.39 36.53 -8.88
N GLU A 11 -4.70 35.40 -9.51
CA GLU A 11 -5.23 35.37 -10.87
C GLU A 11 -6.50 36.24 -10.97
N ARG A 12 -6.49 37.19 -11.91
CA ARG A 12 -7.63 38.10 -12.16
C ARG A 12 -8.58 37.47 -13.16
N LEU A 13 -9.80 37.20 -12.73
CA LEU A 13 -10.84 36.59 -13.56
C LEU A 13 -11.73 37.66 -14.18
N ASP A 14 -12.00 37.55 -15.49
CA ASP A 14 -13.08 38.31 -16.12
C ASP A 14 -14.45 37.69 -15.80
N ILE A 15 -15.56 38.34 -16.20
CA ILE A 15 -16.91 37.85 -15.90
C ILE A 15 -17.22 36.47 -16.53
N GLY A 16 -16.56 36.13 -17.65
CA GLY A 16 -16.72 34.83 -18.30
C GLY A 16 -15.98 33.73 -17.55
N ALA A 17 -14.75 33.99 -17.11
CA ALA A 17 -13.98 33.11 -16.25
C ALA A 17 -14.68 32.93 -14.89
N ALA A 18 -15.15 34.01 -14.27
CA ALA A 18 -15.93 33.97 -13.04
C ALA A 18 -17.21 33.12 -13.19
N ALA A 19 -17.88 33.18 -14.34
CA ALA A 19 -19.03 32.33 -14.62
C ALA A 19 -18.64 30.85 -14.66
N ARG A 20 -17.54 30.50 -15.35
CA ARG A 20 -17.04 29.12 -15.44
C ARG A 20 -16.65 28.56 -14.07
N THR A 21 -15.94 29.33 -13.26
CA THR A 21 -15.56 28.98 -11.88
C THR A 21 -16.79 28.62 -11.02
N LEU A 22 -17.94 29.23 -11.28
CA LEU A 22 -19.19 29.00 -10.53
C LEU A 22 -20.15 28.01 -11.22
N GLY A 23 -19.72 27.32 -12.28
CA GLY A 23 -20.59 26.42 -13.06
C GLY A 23 -21.78 27.14 -13.73
N LEU A 24 -21.65 28.44 -14.00
CA LEU A 24 -22.64 29.28 -14.65
C LEU A 24 -22.32 29.49 -16.14
N LYS A 25 -23.36 29.69 -16.95
CA LYS A 25 -23.17 30.21 -18.31
C LYS A 25 -22.77 31.69 -18.25
N PRO A 26 -21.87 32.21 -19.11
CA PRO A 26 -21.43 33.61 -19.07
C PRO A 26 -22.55 34.64 -19.10
N TRP A 27 -23.63 34.38 -19.85
CA TRP A 27 -24.79 35.27 -19.90
C TRP A 27 -25.55 35.34 -18.56
N GLN A 28 -25.54 34.25 -17.77
CA GLN A 28 -26.18 34.23 -16.45
C GLN A 28 -25.41 35.11 -15.47
N ALA A 29 -24.08 35.01 -15.45
CA ALA A 29 -23.23 35.89 -14.63
C ALA A 29 -23.37 37.36 -15.04
N GLY A 30 -23.39 37.66 -16.35
CA GLY A 30 -23.65 39.00 -16.88
C GLY A 30 -25.01 39.55 -16.44
N TRP A 31 -26.06 38.73 -16.48
CA TRP A 31 -27.39 39.10 -16.03
C TRP A 31 -27.47 39.35 -14.51
N TYR A 32 -26.86 38.48 -13.70
CA TYR A 32 -26.77 38.69 -12.25
C TYR A 32 -25.99 39.96 -11.91
N HIS A 33 -24.88 40.22 -12.61
CA HIS A 33 -24.06 41.41 -12.40
C HIS A 33 -24.84 42.68 -12.75
N TRP A 34 -25.53 42.70 -13.90
CA TRP A 34 -26.38 43.82 -14.30
C TRP A 34 -27.51 44.10 -13.28
N ARG A 35 -28.09 43.05 -12.70
CA ARG A 35 -29.11 43.17 -11.64
C ARG A 35 -28.55 43.49 -10.25
N ARG A 36 -27.25 43.73 -10.10
CA ARG A 36 -26.56 43.90 -8.80
C ARG A 36 -26.80 42.73 -7.84
N ARG A 37 -26.96 41.53 -8.39
CA ARG A 37 -27.15 40.26 -7.67
C ARG A 37 -25.97 39.31 -7.86
N PHE A 38 -24.82 39.82 -8.31
CA PHE A 38 -23.57 39.08 -8.43
C PHE A 38 -22.55 39.67 -7.46
N CYS A 39 -21.48 38.91 -7.16
CA CYS A 39 -20.37 39.41 -6.37
C CYS A 39 -19.88 40.76 -6.92
N SER A 40 -19.62 41.72 -6.03
CA SER A 40 -18.95 42.96 -6.41
C SER A 40 -17.58 42.66 -7.01
N PRO A 41 -17.16 43.37 -8.07
CA PRO A 41 -15.83 43.17 -8.63
C PRO A 41 -14.75 43.62 -7.64
N ALA A 42 -13.63 42.89 -7.62
CA ALA A 42 -12.47 43.24 -6.81
C ALA A 42 -11.79 44.52 -7.32
N GLY A 43 -11.93 44.81 -8.62
CA GLY A 43 -11.53 46.08 -9.20
C GLY A 43 -11.90 46.20 -10.67
N SER A 44 -11.34 47.23 -11.32
CA SER A 44 -11.49 47.46 -12.75
C SER A 44 -10.14 47.78 -13.40
N GLN A 45 -9.92 47.24 -14.59
CA GLN A 45 -8.81 47.62 -15.47
C GLN A 45 -9.38 48.23 -16.74
N GLY A 46 -9.32 49.56 -16.85
CA GLY A 46 -10.06 50.31 -17.87
C GLY A 46 -11.58 50.15 -17.68
N ARG A 47 -12.28 49.72 -18.74
CA ARG A 47 -13.73 49.47 -18.72
C ARG A 47 -14.13 48.04 -18.29
N ARG A 48 -13.17 47.18 -17.98
CA ARG A 48 -13.43 45.77 -17.62
C ARG A 48 -13.28 45.57 -16.13
N HIS A 49 -14.29 44.95 -15.52
CA HIS A 49 -14.26 44.51 -14.14
C HIS A 49 -13.54 43.16 -14.02
N TYR A 50 -12.87 42.93 -12.88
CA TYR A 50 -12.25 41.65 -12.56
C TYR A 50 -12.63 41.19 -11.15
N TRP A 51 -12.54 39.88 -10.93
CA TRP A 51 -12.83 39.19 -9.67
C TRP A 51 -11.67 38.29 -9.29
N TYR A 52 -11.59 37.96 -8.00
CA TYR A 52 -10.72 36.89 -7.50
C TYR A 52 -11.56 35.66 -7.16
N GLU A 53 -11.01 34.48 -7.42
CA GLU A 53 -11.66 33.19 -7.18
C GLU A 53 -12.20 33.07 -5.74
N ASN A 54 -11.38 33.41 -4.74
CA ASN A 54 -11.76 33.35 -3.33
C ASN A 54 -13.01 34.18 -3.01
N ASP A 55 -13.14 35.38 -3.62
CA ASP A 55 -14.26 36.28 -3.36
C ASP A 55 -15.53 35.75 -4.03
N LEU A 56 -15.39 35.15 -5.22
CA LEU A 56 -16.50 34.49 -5.91
C LEU A 56 -17.06 33.34 -5.10
N PHE A 57 -16.20 32.46 -4.56
CA PHE A 57 -16.63 31.32 -3.75
C PHE A 57 -17.25 31.74 -2.42
N LYS A 58 -16.68 32.74 -1.73
CA LYS A 58 -17.30 33.30 -0.51
C LYS A 58 -18.68 33.89 -0.79
N TRP A 59 -18.81 34.65 -1.88
CA TRP A 59 -20.11 35.17 -2.29
C TRP A 59 -21.08 34.03 -2.61
N ALA A 60 -20.67 33.05 -3.41
CA ALA A 60 -21.48 31.91 -3.81
C ALA A 60 -22.03 31.14 -2.60
N ALA A 61 -21.17 30.82 -1.63
CA ALA A 61 -21.55 30.18 -0.37
C ALA A 61 -22.57 31.00 0.43
N SER A 62 -22.47 32.32 0.42
CA SER A 62 -23.39 33.21 1.17
C SER A 62 -24.77 33.37 0.54
N THR A 63 -24.97 32.95 -0.72
CA THR A 63 -26.23 33.19 -1.45
C THR A 63 -27.39 32.30 -1.02
N GLY A 64 -27.13 31.17 -0.35
CA GLY A 64 -28.10 30.12 -0.10
C GLY A 64 -28.59 29.37 -1.35
N LEU A 65 -28.01 29.65 -2.53
CA LEU A 65 -28.37 28.97 -3.77
C LEU A 65 -27.64 27.63 -3.88
N ARG A 66 -28.38 26.54 -3.68
CA ARG A 66 -27.86 25.16 -3.72
C ARG A 66 -27.00 24.86 -4.96
N LYS A 67 -27.40 25.35 -6.14
CA LYS A 67 -26.64 25.17 -7.39
C LYS A 67 -25.22 25.77 -7.30
N LEU A 68 -25.08 26.96 -6.70
CA LEU A 68 -23.78 27.62 -6.53
C LEU A 68 -22.97 26.95 -5.42
N LEU A 69 -23.64 26.55 -4.35
CA LEU A 69 -22.99 25.84 -3.25
C LEU A 69 -22.35 24.52 -3.71
N ARG A 70 -23.03 23.77 -4.59
CA ARG A 70 -22.52 22.52 -5.21
C ARG A 70 -21.28 22.68 -6.09
N GLN A 71 -20.91 23.91 -6.42
CA GLN A 71 -19.71 24.29 -7.18
C GLN A 71 -18.64 24.92 -6.27
N THR A 72 -18.98 25.15 -5.00
CA THR A 72 -18.16 25.91 -4.07
C THR A 72 -17.38 24.97 -3.17
N PRO A 73 -16.03 25.03 -3.13
CA PRO A 73 -15.23 24.23 -2.23
C PRO A 73 -15.61 24.43 -0.76
N LEU A 74 -15.56 23.35 0.04
CA LEU A 74 -16.02 23.32 1.43
C LEU A 74 -15.36 24.39 2.30
N ARG A 75 -14.08 24.71 2.07
CA ARG A 75 -13.33 25.75 2.80
C ARG A 75 -13.94 27.16 2.71
N TYR A 76 -14.79 27.43 1.72
CA TYR A 76 -15.48 28.72 1.57
C TYR A 76 -16.92 28.70 2.06
N TRP A 77 -17.44 27.55 2.49
CA TRP A 77 -18.78 27.48 3.09
C TRP A 77 -18.83 28.31 4.37
N SER A 78 -20.01 28.81 4.74
CA SER A 78 -20.15 29.63 5.95
C SER A 78 -19.96 28.78 7.21
N ASP A 79 -19.42 29.40 8.25
CA ASP A 79 -19.35 28.78 9.57
C ASP A 79 -20.76 28.49 10.06
N ALA A 80 -20.97 27.29 10.59
CA ALA A 80 -22.28 26.91 11.10
C ALA A 80 -22.59 27.68 12.39
N ARG A 81 -23.81 28.20 12.51
CA ARG A 81 -24.29 28.86 13.72
C ARG A 81 -24.95 27.87 14.66
N GLU A 82 -25.57 26.85 14.10
CA GLU A 82 -26.12 25.70 14.78
C GLU A 82 -25.34 24.42 14.44
N LYS A 83 -25.40 23.43 15.33
CA LYS A 83 -24.79 22.13 15.07
C LYS A 83 -25.53 21.42 13.93
N ALA A 84 -24.79 20.85 12.99
CA ALA A 84 -25.35 20.02 11.92
C ALA A 84 -26.19 18.86 12.48
N VAL A 85 -27.27 18.54 11.78
CA VAL A 85 -28.11 17.37 12.05
C VAL A 85 -27.49 16.16 11.36
N TYR A 86 -27.28 15.09 12.12
CA TYR A 86 -26.77 13.84 11.58
C TYR A 86 -27.90 13.07 10.90
N GLY A 87 -27.75 12.83 9.59
CA GLY A 87 -28.71 12.12 8.75
C GLY A 87 -28.56 10.60 8.78
N GLY A 88 -27.57 10.08 9.51
CA GLY A 88 -27.27 8.66 9.62
C GLY A 88 -26.08 8.21 8.79
N SER A 89 -25.84 6.90 8.83
CA SER A 89 -24.72 6.21 8.20
C SER A 89 -25.23 5.13 7.25
N LYS A 90 -24.60 4.99 6.08
CA LYS A 90 -24.84 3.86 5.16
C LYS A 90 -23.54 3.33 4.59
N GLN A 91 -23.46 2.02 4.40
CA GLN A 91 -22.34 1.40 3.70
C GLN A 91 -22.59 1.42 2.20
N VAL A 92 -21.60 1.85 1.43
CA VAL A 92 -21.64 1.89 -0.03
C VAL A 92 -20.29 1.45 -0.58
N ALA A 93 -20.28 0.41 -1.40
CA ALA A 93 -19.04 -0.22 -1.87
C ALA A 93 -18.05 -0.45 -0.71
N ASP A 94 -16.81 -0.01 -0.86
CA ASP A 94 -15.74 -0.13 0.13
C ASP A 94 -15.65 1.08 1.07
N ALA A 95 -16.79 1.72 1.39
CA ALA A 95 -16.86 2.88 2.27
C ALA A 95 -18.10 2.87 3.17
N VAL A 96 -18.01 3.56 4.31
CA VAL A 96 -19.18 4.03 5.06
C VAL A 96 -19.33 5.53 4.83
N VAL A 97 -20.55 5.97 4.56
CA VAL A 97 -20.86 7.39 4.38
C VAL A 97 -21.76 7.87 5.48
N GLN A 98 -21.36 8.98 6.07
CA GLN A 98 -22.09 9.73 7.08
C GLN A 98 -22.70 10.98 6.42
N GLU A 99 -24.02 11.13 6.54
CA GLU A 99 -24.75 12.28 6.03
C GLU A 99 -24.88 13.35 7.13
N TRP A 100 -24.55 14.59 6.79
CA TRP A 100 -24.63 15.74 7.68
C TRP A 100 -25.41 16.87 7.02
N ILE A 101 -26.52 17.26 7.65
CA ILE A 101 -27.37 18.35 7.18
C ILE A 101 -26.94 19.62 7.93
N THR A 102 -26.34 20.55 7.20
CA THR A 102 -25.86 21.83 7.74
C THR A 102 -26.80 22.97 7.32
N GLU A 103 -26.66 24.15 7.94
CA GLU A 103 -27.39 25.36 7.50
C GLU A 103 -27.10 25.73 6.05
N SER A 104 -25.88 25.46 5.56
CA SER A 104 -25.48 25.77 4.19
C SER A 104 -26.03 24.73 3.21
N GLY A 105 -25.93 23.44 3.54
CA GLY A 105 -26.33 22.33 2.68
C GLY A 105 -25.94 20.97 3.24
N VAL A 106 -26.13 19.92 2.43
CA VAL A 106 -25.84 18.54 2.86
C VAL A 106 -24.38 18.17 2.55
N VAL A 107 -23.67 17.66 3.55
CA VAL A 107 -22.29 17.13 3.41
C VAL A 107 -22.34 15.60 3.55
N ALA A 108 -21.83 14.89 2.55
CA ALA A 108 -21.65 13.44 2.62
C ALA A 108 -20.17 13.12 2.89
N VAL A 109 -19.88 12.54 4.05
CA VAL A 109 -18.51 12.21 4.50
C VAL A 109 -18.26 10.72 4.31
N PHE A 110 -17.38 10.38 3.37
CA PHE A 110 -16.97 9.04 3.00
C PHE A 110 -15.74 8.61 3.81
N TRP A 111 -15.88 7.45 4.45
CA TRP A 111 -14.85 6.75 5.19
C TRP A 111 -14.50 5.46 4.45
N PRO A 112 -13.41 5.43 3.65
CA PRO A 112 -12.93 4.20 3.04
C PRO A 112 -12.64 3.14 4.10
N LEU A 113 -13.06 1.90 3.81
CA LEU A 113 -12.89 0.73 4.66
C LEU A 113 -11.58 0.01 4.32
N GLY A 114 -10.88 -0.49 5.34
CA GLY A 114 -9.59 -1.17 5.15
C GLY A 114 -8.59 -0.31 4.36
N TYR A 115 -7.78 -0.95 3.51
CA TYR A 115 -6.81 -0.26 2.65
C TYR A 115 -7.39 0.09 1.26
N HIS A 116 -8.71 0.04 1.10
CA HIS A 116 -9.36 0.42 -0.15
C HIS A 116 -9.38 1.94 -0.31
N LYS A 117 -9.33 2.41 -1.57
CA LYS A 117 -9.35 3.85 -1.89
C LYS A 117 -10.74 4.48 -1.74
N GLY A 118 -11.78 3.66 -1.54
CA GLY A 118 -13.18 4.07 -1.60
C GLY A 118 -13.63 4.39 -3.04
N PRO A 119 -14.88 4.85 -3.22
CA PRO A 119 -15.43 5.19 -4.53
C PRO A 119 -14.73 6.40 -5.16
N LEU A 120 -14.72 6.44 -6.48
CA LEU A 120 -14.32 7.65 -7.23
C LEU A 120 -15.33 8.77 -6.99
N ALA A 121 -14.92 10.03 -7.15
CA ALA A 121 -15.77 11.18 -6.82
C ALA A 121 -17.06 11.24 -7.67
N HIS A 122 -17.03 10.83 -8.94
CA HIS A 122 -18.24 10.73 -9.77
C HIS A 122 -19.18 9.59 -9.33
N GLU A 123 -18.64 8.46 -8.87
CA GLU A 123 -19.43 7.37 -8.28
C GLU A 123 -20.06 7.80 -6.97
N ALA A 124 -19.29 8.48 -6.11
CA ALA A 124 -19.77 9.07 -4.87
C ALA A 124 -20.91 10.08 -5.10
N ALA A 125 -20.79 10.93 -6.13
CA ALA A 125 -21.85 11.86 -6.53
C ALA A 125 -23.12 11.14 -7.00
N ALA A 126 -22.97 10.02 -7.73
CA ALA A 126 -24.10 9.20 -8.17
C ALA A 126 -24.79 8.46 -7.01
N LEU A 127 -24.03 7.98 -6.02
CA LEU A 127 -24.53 7.31 -4.81
C LEU A 127 -25.23 8.26 -3.84
N PHE A 128 -24.90 9.56 -3.91
CA PHE A 128 -25.43 10.62 -3.05
C PHE A 128 -25.81 11.88 -3.86
N PRO A 129 -26.84 11.80 -4.72
CA PRO A 129 -27.23 12.94 -5.56
C PRO A 129 -27.74 14.13 -4.75
N GLY A 130 -28.21 13.88 -3.51
CA GLY A 130 -28.63 14.89 -2.55
C GLY A 130 -27.49 15.63 -1.83
N ALA A 131 -26.24 15.19 -1.95
CA ALA A 131 -25.12 15.89 -1.34
C ALA A 131 -24.83 17.21 -2.06
N ASP A 132 -24.51 18.24 -1.28
CA ASP A 132 -24.03 19.54 -1.76
C ASP A 132 -22.51 19.66 -1.71
N ALA A 133 -21.86 18.90 -0.82
CA ALA A 133 -20.43 18.63 -0.83
C ALA A 133 -20.16 17.15 -0.57
N LEU A 134 -19.16 16.61 -1.27
CA LEU A 134 -18.61 15.28 -1.00
C LEU A 134 -17.27 15.45 -0.30
N VAL A 135 -17.07 14.69 0.77
CA VAL A 135 -15.85 14.68 1.57
C VAL A 135 -15.37 13.25 1.70
N ARG A 136 -14.08 12.99 1.49
CA ARG A 136 -13.42 11.70 1.72
C ARG A 136 -12.34 11.89 2.76
N ILE A 137 -12.34 11.05 3.78
CA ILE A 137 -11.30 11.08 4.84
C ILE A 137 -10.26 10.01 4.55
N ALA A 138 -9.02 10.44 4.32
CA ALA A 138 -7.90 9.53 4.10
C ALA A 138 -7.56 8.75 5.38
N SER A 139 -6.65 7.78 5.26
CA SER A 139 -6.19 6.96 6.39
C SER A 139 -5.10 7.62 7.24
N ASP A 140 -4.55 8.75 6.80
CA ASP A 140 -3.45 9.43 7.48
C ASP A 140 -3.95 10.34 8.61
N PHE A 141 -3.01 10.77 9.47
CA PHE A 141 -3.25 11.84 10.43
C PHE A 141 -2.05 12.79 10.43
N GLY A 142 -2.28 14.01 9.95
CA GLY A 142 -1.27 15.05 9.83
C GLY A 142 -1.37 16.11 10.91
N ARG A 143 -0.68 17.24 10.68
CA ARG A 143 -0.59 18.32 11.67
C ARG A 143 -1.93 18.92 12.10
N ASP A 144 -2.85 19.05 11.15
CA ASP A 144 -4.13 19.72 11.34
C ASP A 144 -5.30 18.72 11.31
N GLY A 145 -5.05 17.42 11.50
CA GLY A 145 -6.02 16.33 11.34
C GLY A 145 -5.73 15.43 10.13
N PRO A 146 -6.64 14.48 9.81
CA PRO A 146 -6.50 13.61 8.64
C PRO A 146 -6.63 14.41 7.33
N THR A 147 -6.09 13.86 6.25
CA THR A 147 -6.25 14.47 4.92
C THR A 147 -7.72 14.42 4.50
N VAL A 148 -8.24 15.61 4.16
CA VAL A 148 -9.61 15.81 3.69
C VAL A 148 -9.60 15.99 2.17
N GLY A 149 -10.05 14.96 1.46
CA GLY A 149 -10.38 15.06 0.04
C GLY A 149 -11.77 15.65 -0.13
N THR A 150 -11.94 16.65 -1.00
CA THR A 150 -13.26 17.21 -1.29
C THR A 150 -13.57 17.13 -2.77
N ALA A 151 -14.85 16.96 -3.11
CA ALA A 151 -15.33 17.05 -4.49
C ALA A 151 -16.63 17.84 -4.55
N GLN A 152 -16.82 18.56 -5.65
CA GLN A 152 -17.99 19.41 -5.90
C GLN A 152 -18.98 18.65 -6.79
N PRO A 153 -20.09 18.10 -6.25
CA PRO A 153 -21.03 17.27 -7.00
C PRO A 153 -21.88 18.06 -8.01
N GLY A 154 -21.66 19.37 -8.14
CA GLY A 154 -22.20 20.18 -9.24
C GLY A 154 -21.36 20.09 -10.51
N ASN A 155 -20.09 19.67 -10.44
CA ASN A 155 -19.19 19.58 -11.59
C ASN A 155 -19.65 18.45 -12.53
N ALA A 156 -19.38 18.60 -13.83
CA ALA A 156 -19.74 17.58 -14.82
C ALA A 156 -18.96 16.28 -14.62
N ASP A 157 -17.71 16.40 -14.19
CA ASP A 157 -16.83 15.30 -13.80
C ASP A 157 -16.15 15.66 -12.47
N PRO A 158 -16.75 15.32 -11.33
CA PRO A 158 -16.18 15.65 -10.03
C PRO A 158 -14.96 14.76 -9.75
N GLU A 159 -13.87 15.38 -9.32
CA GLU A 159 -12.63 14.72 -8.91
C GLU A 159 -12.32 15.01 -7.44
N TRP A 160 -11.66 14.07 -6.77
CA TRP A 160 -11.17 14.27 -5.41
C TRP A 160 -10.01 15.27 -5.41
N GLN A 161 -10.20 16.40 -4.72
CA GLN A 161 -9.16 17.38 -4.48
C GLN A 161 -8.66 17.22 -3.04
N ASP A 162 -7.56 16.47 -2.88
CA ASP A 162 -6.90 16.31 -1.59
C ASP A 162 -6.25 17.64 -1.15
N PHE A 163 -6.30 17.93 0.15
CA PHE A 163 -5.80 19.18 0.76
C PHE A 163 -6.52 20.48 0.35
N ALA A 164 -7.55 20.41 -0.50
CA ALA A 164 -8.33 21.58 -0.88
C ALA A 164 -9.13 22.17 0.29
N ALA A 165 -9.50 21.33 1.27
CA ALA A 165 -10.03 21.71 2.56
C ALA A 165 -9.19 21.07 3.68
N ARG A 166 -9.25 21.65 4.88
CA ARG A 166 -8.63 21.09 6.09
C ARG A 166 -9.67 20.40 6.95
N TRP A 167 -9.22 19.55 7.87
CA TRP A 167 -10.09 18.93 8.88
C TRP A 167 -10.88 19.97 9.69
N GLY A 168 -10.24 21.08 10.06
CA GLY A 168 -10.90 22.20 10.71
C GLY A 168 -12.03 22.84 9.89
N ASP A 169 -11.94 22.83 8.55
CA ASP A 169 -13.03 23.32 7.70
C ASP A 169 -14.26 22.43 7.79
N LEU A 170 -14.07 21.10 7.86
CA LEU A 170 -15.15 20.16 8.06
C LEU A 170 -15.84 20.42 9.40
N SER A 171 -15.07 20.48 10.50
CA SER A 171 -15.65 20.75 11.82
C SER A 171 -16.39 22.10 11.90
N ARG A 172 -15.82 23.15 11.30
CA ARG A 172 -16.43 24.49 11.21
C ARG A 172 -17.78 24.47 10.49
N VAL A 173 -17.88 23.73 9.38
CA VAL A 173 -19.12 23.58 8.60
C VAL A 173 -20.13 22.68 9.31
N LEU A 174 -19.68 21.71 10.11
CA LEU A 174 -20.55 20.90 10.94
C LEU A 174 -21.04 21.62 12.21
N GLY A 175 -20.37 22.71 12.61
CA GLY A 175 -20.65 23.43 13.86
C GLY A 175 -20.32 22.61 15.12
N ARG A 176 -19.53 21.55 14.97
CA ARG A 176 -19.13 20.62 16.04
C ARG A 176 -17.82 19.90 15.66
N PRO A 177 -17.11 19.29 16.61
CA PRO A 177 -15.97 18.43 16.29
C PRO A 177 -16.37 17.33 15.30
N ALA A 178 -15.54 17.11 14.28
CA ALA A 178 -15.75 16.03 13.32
C ALA A 178 -15.35 14.69 13.96
N PRO A 179 -16.12 13.60 13.71
CA PRO A 179 -15.79 12.28 14.27
C PRO A 179 -14.57 11.70 13.56
N TYR A 180 -13.52 11.37 14.29
CA TYR A 180 -12.35 10.68 13.77
C TYR A 180 -12.45 9.16 14.03
N TRP A 181 -12.30 8.38 12.96
CA TRP A 181 -12.24 6.92 12.98
C TRP A 181 -10.85 6.46 12.50
N PRO A 182 -10.00 5.90 13.40
CA PRO A 182 -8.77 5.21 13.01
C PRO A 182 -9.05 4.16 11.93
N LEU A 183 -8.14 3.96 10.98
CA LEU A 183 -8.43 3.19 9.76
C LEU A 183 -8.96 1.79 10.06
N SER A 184 -8.28 1.07 10.96
CA SER A 184 -8.62 -0.29 11.36
C SER A 184 -9.90 -0.38 12.23
N LEU A 185 -10.40 0.75 12.74
CA LEU A 185 -11.65 0.83 13.52
C LEU A 185 -12.84 1.33 12.69
N ARG A 186 -12.69 1.54 11.38
CA ARG A 186 -13.80 1.84 10.46
C ARG A 186 -14.61 0.57 10.20
N VAL A 187 -15.33 0.10 11.21
CA VAL A 187 -16.13 -1.12 11.14
C VAL A 187 -17.58 -0.77 10.75
N PRO A 188 -18.13 -1.32 9.66
CA PRO A 188 -19.39 -0.82 9.10
C PRO A 188 -20.59 -0.84 10.03
N HIS A 189 -20.75 -1.87 10.87
CA HIS A 189 -21.89 -1.93 11.79
C HIS A 189 -21.74 -0.93 12.94
N LEU A 190 -20.54 -0.77 13.51
CA LEU A 190 -20.26 0.24 14.54
C LEU A 190 -20.51 1.66 14.04
N MET A 191 -20.04 1.98 12.84
CA MET A 191 -20.23 3.31 12.26
C MET A 191 -21.70 3.60 11.90
N LYS A 192 -22.52 2.57 11.65
CA LYS A 192 -23.96 2.69 11.40
C LYS A 192 -24.76 2.93 12.67
N GLU A 193 -24.34 2.33 13.77
CA GLU A 193 -24.96 2.47 15.09
C GLU A 193 -24.50 3.72 15.84
N TRP A 194 -23.37 4.30 15.43
CA TRP A 194 -22.83 5.50 16.03
C TRP A 194 -23.65 6.75 15.69
N GLU A 195 -23.89 7.58 16.69
CA GLU A 195 -24.49 8.92 16.55
C GLU A 195 -23.59 9.99 17.19
N PRO A 196 -23.68 11.26 16.75
CA PRO A 196 -23.00 12.35 17.43
C PRO A 196 -23.37 12.39 18.91
N ASP A 197 -22.42 12.78 19.75
CA ASP A 197 -22.58 12.84 21.22
C ASP A 197 -22.71 11.45 21.89
N SER A 198 -22.64 10.34 21.13
CA SER A 198 -22.46 8.98 21.69
C SER A 198 -21.10 8.84 22.36
N ALA A 199 -21.01 7.93 23.33
CA ALA A 199 -19.72 7.54 23.91
C ALA A 199 -18.76 7.00 22.83
N THR A 200 -17.46 7.21 23.02
CA THR A 200 -16.43 6.59 22.17
C THR A 200 -16.57 5.07 22.22
N VAL A 201 -16.70 4.45 21.05
CA VAL A 201 -16.83 3.00 20.92
C VAL A 201 -15.49 2.35 21.23
N THR A 202 -15.47 1.30 22.04
CA THR A 202 -14.27 0.47 22.22
C THR A 202 -14.49 -0.87 21.53
N TYR A 203 -13.61 -1.23 20.58
CA TYR A 203 -13.79 -2.42 19.77
C TYR A 203 -12.46 -3.02 19.31
N LEU A 204 -12.48 -4.29 18.86
CA LEU A 204 -11.32 -4.95 18.27
C LEU A 204 -11.10 -4.46 16.83
N PRO A 205 -9.93 -3.87 16.51
CA PRO A 205 -9.67 -3.40 15.15
C PRO A 205 -9.76 -4.52 14.10
N ASN A 206 -10.22 -4.18 12.90
CA ASN A 206 -10.26 -5.14 11.80
C ASN A 206 -8.83 -5.42 11.29
N PRO A 207 -8.40 -6.68 11.19
CA PRO A 207 -7.11 -7.04 10.62
C PRO A 207 -6.91 -6.50 9.21
N ASP A 208 -5.64 -6.26 8.86
CA ASP A 208 -5.22 -5.82 7.52
C ASP A 208 -5.21 -6.96 6.50
N ILE A 209 -5.54 -8.18 6.94
CA ILE A 209 -5.70 -9.39 6.13
C ILE A 209 -6.98 -10.13 6.47
N ASP A 210 -7.50 -10.88 5.50
CA ASP A 210 -8.56 -11.85 5.77
C ASP A 210 -7.97 -13.08 6.46
N VAL A 211 -8.10 -13.14 7.79
CA VAL A 211 -7.67 -14.27 8.62
C VAL A 211 -8.62 -15.48 8.54
N THR A 212 -9.75 -15.37 7.84
CA THR A 212 -10.76 -16.43 7.78
C THR A 212 -10.22 -17.76 7.28
N PRO A 213 -9.42 -17.84 6.19
CA PRO A 213 -8.83 -19.11 5.76
C PRO A 213 -7.94 -19.73 6.84
N LEU A 214 -7.14 -18.92 7.54
CA LEU A 214 -6.26 -19.38 8.61
C LEU A 214 -7.05 -20.01 9.75
N LEU A 215 -8.10 -19.32 10.23
CA LEU A 215 -8.94 -19.80 11.32
C LEU A 215 -9.77 -21.04 10.94
N ARG A 216 -10.22 -21.12 9.67
CA ARG A 216 -10.87 -22.33 9.14
C ARG A 216 -9.89 -23.51 9.11
N MET A 217 -8.64 -23.30 8.67
CA MET A 217 -7.64 -24.36 8.66
C MET A 217 -7.29 -24.81 10.08
N VAL A 218 -7.13 -23.87 11.02
CA VAL A 218 -6.95 -24.18 12.46
C VAL A 218 -8.03 -25.12 12.98
N SER A 219 -9.29 -24.89 12.60
CA SER A 219 -10.42 -25.74 13.03
C SER A 219 -10.42 -27.15 12.44
N ALA A 220 -9.63 -27.39 11.39
CA ALA A 220 -9.52 -28.68 10.71
C ALA A 220 -8.27 -29.48 11.12
N LEU A 221 -7.35 -28.87 11.88
CA LEU A 221 -6.11 -29.49 12.37
C LEU A 221 -6.27 -30.01 13.79
N THR A 222 -5.39 -30.91 14.21
CA THR A 222 -5.37 -31.38 15.60
C THR A 222 -4.83 -30.28 16.51
N ASP A 223 -5.37 -30.20 17.72
CA ASP A 223 -4.87 -29.29 18.75
C ASP A 223 -3.38 -29.54 19.05
N ASP A 224 -2.65 -28.45 19.26
CA ASP A 224 -1.22 -28.40 19.60
C ASP A 224 -0.23 -28.85 18.52
N GLU A 225 -0.68 -29.19 17.31
CA GLU A 225 0.20 -29.46 16.17
C GLU A 225 0.95 -28.18 15.71
N PRO A 226 2.21 -28.30 15.22
CA PRO A 226 2.96 -27.16 14.72
C PRO A 226 2.20 -26.34 13.67
N ALA A 227 1.50 -27.01 12.74
CA ALA A 227 0.69 -26.36 11.71
C ALA A 227 -0.45 -25.52 12.29
N GLN A 228 -1.13 -26.01 13.33
CA GLN A 228 -2.17 -25.26 14.02
C GLN A 228 -1.59 -24.03 14.73
N LYS A 229 -0.46 -24.21 15.43
CA LYS A 229 0.21 -23.14 16.18
C LYS A 229 0.66 -21.99 15.28
N VAL A 230 1.24 -22.26 14.12
CA VAL A 230 1.70 -21.20 13.20
C VAL A 230 0.55 -20.37 12.64
N LEU A 231 -0.57 -21.00 12.29
CA LEU A 231 -1.75 -20.30 11.78
C LEU A 231 -2.40 -19.42 12.87
N LEU A 232 -2.51 -19.95 14.10
CA LEU A 232 -3.01 -19.19 15.25
C LEU A 232 -2.10 -18.01 15.59
N ARG A 233 -0.78 -18.21 15.60
CA ARG A 233 0.18 -17.12 15.81
C ARG A 233 0.01 -16.07 14.72
N LEU A 234 -0.05 -16.46 13.45
CA LEU A 234 -0.17 -15.51 12.35
C LEU A 234 -1.44 -14.63 12.49
N ALA A 235 -2.59 -15.25 12.78
CA ALA A 235 -3.83 -14.51 13.01
C ALA A 235 -3.71 -13.54 14.20
N ARG A 236 -3.02 -13.92 15.28
CA ARG A 236 -2.76 -13.05 16.43
C ARG A 236 -1.77 -11.93 16.13
N VAL A 237 -0.70 -12.20 15.37
CA VAL A 237 0.27 -11.17 14.95
C VAL A 237 -0.45 -10.13 14.08
N ALA A 238 -1.28 -10.56 13.14
CA ALA A 238 -2.09 -9.65 12.32
C ALA A 238 -3.00 -8.76 13.19
N GLN A 239 -3.68 -9.36 14.17
CA GLN A 239 -4.54 -8.62 15.10
C GLN A 239 -3.75 -7.65 16.00
N CYS A 240 -2.60 -8.07 16.54
CA CYS A 240 -1.73 -7.24 17.36
C CYS A 240 -1.23 -6.03 16.58
N ARG A 241 -0.75 -6.25 15.36
CA ARG A 241 -0.24 -5.20 14.48
C ARG A 241 -1.29 -4.13 14.17
N VAL A 242 -2.53 -4.51 13.85
CA VAL A 242 -3.60 -3.52 13.61
C VAL A 242 -4.08 -2.81 14.87
N THR A 243 -3.90 -3.44 16.04
CA THR A 243 -4.17 -2.85 17.34
C THR A 243 -3.14 -1.79 17.67
N GLU A 244 -1.86 -2.09 17.51
CA GLU A 244 -0.76 -1.12 17.62
C GLU A 244 -0.90 0.03 16.61
N ALA A 245 -1.30 -0.27 15.38
CA ALA A 245 -1.55 0.76 14.37
C ALA A 245 -2.70 1.70 14.79
N ALA A 246 -3.78 1.17 15.36
CA ALA A 246 -4.87 1.99 15.89
C ALA A 246 -4.43 2.86 17.07
N TYR A 247 -3.57 2.34 17.96
CA TYR A 247 -2.98 3.16 19.03
C TYR A 247 -2.10 4.26 18.46
N ARG A 248 -1.26 3.97 17.46
CA ARG A 248 -0.41 4.98 16.80
C ARG A 248 -1.22 6.08 16.12
N ASP A 249 -2.33 5.73 15.47
CA ASP A 249 -3.26 6.72 14.91
C ASP A 249 -3.78 7.68 16.00
N LEU A 250 -4.06 7.16 17.19
CA LEU A 250 -4.51 7.97 18.34
C LEU A 250 -3.38 8.78 18.98
N GLU A 251 -2.15 8.25 19.02
CA GLU A 251 -0.97 9.01 19.43
C GLU A 251 -0.79 10.26 18.55
N PHE A 252 -0.99 10.15 17.23
CA PHE A 252 -0.94 11.32 16.34
C PHE A 252 -2.04 12.35 16.63
N VAL A 253 -3.22 11.92 17.08
CA VAL A 253 -4.28 12.82 17.53
C VAL A 253 -3.82 13.57 18.78
N GLU A 254 -3.26 12.85 19.75
CA GLU A 254 -2.76 13.39 21.03
C GLU A 254 -1.58 14.36 20.81
N GLU A 255 -0.59 13.98 19.99
CA GLU A 255 0.52 14.87 19.59
C GLU A 255 0.02 16.14 18.89
N ALA A 256 -1.03 16.04 18.07
CA ALA A 256 -1.64 17.20 17.44
C ALA A 256 -2.37 18.08 18.46
N HIS A 257 -3.04 17.50 19.46
CA HIS A 257 -3.60 18.24 20.60
C HIS A 257 -2.52 18.97 21.38
N GLU A 258 -1.41 18.33 21.72
CA GLU A 258 -0.32 18.96 22.47
C GLU A 258 0.33 20.12 21.71
N ARG A 259 0.55 19.96 20.40
CA ARG A 259 1.23 20.98 19.58
C ARG A 259 0.34 22.15 19.21
N VAL A 260 -0.93 21.91 18.87
CA VAL A 260 -1.86 22.95 18.38
C VAL A 260 -2.67 23.55 19.54
N GLY A 261 -2.86 22.79 20.62
CA GLY A 261 -3.62 23.18 21.81
C GLY A 261 -5.14 23.11 21.59
N LYS A 262 -5.87 23.98 22.31
CA LYS A 262 -7.34 24.09 22.31
C LYS A 262 -8.03 24.04 20.94
N PRO A 263 -7.48 24.59 19.84
CA PRO A 263 -8.13 24.48 18.54
C PRO A 263 -8.38 23.04 18.07
N MET A 264 -7.50 22.08 18.40
CA MET A 264 -7.66 20.69 17.97
C MET A 264 -8.71 19.93 18.82
N GLU A 265 -8.87 20.28 20.09
CA GLU A 265 -9.95 19.76 20.97
C GLU A 265 -11.33 20.18 20.45
N LEU A 266 -11.41 21.34 19.81
CA LEU A 266 -12.64 21.87 19.24
C LEU A 266 -12.98 21.30 17.86
N THR A 267 -12.01 20.68 17.17
CA THR A 267 -12.22 20.17 15.80
C THR A 267 -12.35 18.66 15.70
N THR A 268 -11.85 17.91 16.67
CA THR A 268 -11.72 16.45 16.57
C THR A 268 -12.36 15.73 17.75
N MET A 269 -13.25 14.78 17.46
CA MET A 269 -13.82 13.86 18.44
C MET A 269 -13.44 12.43 18.04
N VAL A 270 -12.75 11.69 18.93
CA VAL A 270 -12.40 10.29 18.68
C VAL A 270 -13.65 9.42 18.81
N ALA A 271 -14.09 8.84 17.69
CA ALA A 271 -15.32 8.05 17.63
C ALA A 271 -15.11 6.59 18.08
N ALA A 272 -13.90 6.04 17.90
CA ALA A 272 -13.55 4.70 18.30
C ALA A 272 -12.13 4.58 18.88
N ARG A 273 -11.96 3.66 19.84
CA ARG A 273 -10.67 3.26 20.41
C ARG A 273 -10.52 1.73 20.34
N PRO A 274 -9.28 1.23 20.18
CA PRO A 274 -9.04 -0.21 20.19
C PRO A 274 -9.23 -0.77 21.60
N ILE A 275 -9.71 -2.02 21.72
CA ILE A 275 -9.47 -2.81 22.94
C ILE A 275 -8.01 -3.25 22.98
N GLU A 276 -7.48 -3.43 24.18
CA GLU A 276 -6.17 -4.04 24.37
C GLU A 276 -6.19 -5.48 23.84
N PHE A 277 -5.18 -5.84 23.06
CA PHE A 277 -5.02 -7.18 22.51
C PHE A 277 -3.71 -7.78 23.05
N PRO A 278 -3.74 -9.02 23.57
CA PRO A 278 -2.55 -9.63 24.15
C PRO A 278 -1.49 -9.88 23.08
N GLU A 279 -0.23 -9.77 23.47
CA GLU A 279 0.90 -10.08 22.59
C GLU A 279 0.82 -11.53 22.08
N PRO A 280 1.18 -11.77 20.80
CA PRO A 280 1.21 -13.11 20.25
C PRO A 280 2.29 -13.96 20.95
N LEU A 281 1.96 -15.22 21.23
CA LEU A 281 2.93 -16.14 21.81
C LEU A 281 4.09 -16.37 20.85
N GLU A 282 5.30 -16.42 21.40
CA GLU A 282 6.48 -16.84 20.66
C GLU A 282 6.36 -18.32 20.30
N ILE A 283 6.75 -18.65 19.07
CA ILE A 283 6.87 -20.03 18.58
C ILE A 283 8.33 -20.27 18.25
N ASN A 284 8.83 -21.46 18.61
CA ASN A 284 10.16 -21.90 18.23
C ASN A 284 10.29 -21.86 16.68
N PRO A 285 11.33 -21.22 16.11
CA PRO A 285 11.53 -21.17 14.66
C PRO A 285 11.47 -22.54 13.97
N SER A 286 11.92 -23.61 14.64
CA SER A 286 11.81 -24.98 14.11
C SER A 286 10.36 -25.43 13.98
N ASP A 287 9.53 -25.20 15.01
CA ASP A 287 8.10 -25.54 14.97
C ASP A 287 7.38 -24.69 13.91
N ALA A 288 7.81 -23.43 13.75
CA ALA A 288 7.28 -22.56 12.72
C ALA A 288 7.52 -23.11 11.30
N GLN A 289 8.77 -23.52 11.03
CA GLN A 289 9.13 -24.13 9.75
C GLN A 289 8.41 -25.45 9.51
N THR A 290 8.32 -26.31 10.53
CA THR A 290 7.60 -27.59 10.43
C THR A 290 6.12 -27.38 10.14
N GLY A 291 5.47 -26.46 10.87
CA GLY A 291 4.05 -26.17 10.67
C GLY A 291 3.75 -25.61 9.28
N TRP A 292 4.57 -24.67 8.79
CA TRP A 292 4.39 -24.16 7.44
C TRP A 292 4.69 -25.20 6.36
N HIS A 293 5.73 -26.02 6.54
CA HIS A 293 6.02 -27.10 5.61
C HIS A 293 4.82 -28.04 5.45
N GLU A 294 4.18 -28.43 6.56
CA GLU A 294 2.97 -29.25 6.53
C GLU A 294 1.88 -28.59 5.71
N ILE A 295 1.53 -27.32 5.98
CA ILE A 295 0.50 -26.58 5.24
C ILE A 295 0.83 -26.48 3.74
N LEU A 296 2.08 -26.17 3.40
CA LEU A 296 2.55 -26.02 2.01
C LEU A 296 2.51 -27.34 1.22
N SER A 297 2.61 -28.47 1.92
CA SER A 297 2.60 -29.81 1.34
C SER A 297 1.19 -30.40 1.18
N ARG A 298 0.15 -29.78 1.74
CA ARG A 298 -1.24 -30.21 1.54
C ARG A 298 -1.71 -29.95 0.12
N SER A 299 -2.69 -30.71 -0.36
CA SER A 299 -3.26 -30.59 -1.72
C SER A 299 -4.67 -29.98 -1.76
N ASP A 300 -5.23 -29.62 -0.60
CA ASP A 300 -6.59 -29.07 -0.51
C ASP A 300 -6.65 -27.54 -0.77
N LEU A 301 -7.84 -27.07 -1.17
CA LEU A 301 -8.08 -25.66 -1.50
C LEU A 301 -7.95 -24.72 -0.29
N LEU A 302 -8.21 -25.21 0.93
CA LEU A 302 -8.11 -24.37 2.13
C LEU A 302 -6.63 -24.06 2.44
N ALA A 303 -5.73 -25.01 2.20
CA ALA A 303 -4.29 -24.77 2.27
C ALA A 303 -3.83 -23.74 1.23
N LEU A 304 -4.36 -23.81 -0.01
CA LEU A 304 -4.11 -22.79 -1.04
C LEU A 304 -4.58 -21.40 -0.60
N GLU A 305 -5.81 -21.28 -0.07
CA GLU A 305 -6.32 -20.01 0.47
C GLU A 305 -5.40 -19.47 1.58
N CYS A 306 -4.92 -20.32 2.49
CA CYS A 306 -3.96 -19.92 3.52
C CYS A 306 -2.65 -19.38 2.91
N VAL A 307 -2.07 -20.12 1.96
CA VAL A 307 -0.84 -19.72 1.26
C VAL A 307 -1.01 -18.37 0.57
N GLN A 308 -2.12 -18.16 -0.14
CA GLN A 308 -2.42 -16.89 -0.80
C GLN A 308 -2.52 -15.72 0.19
N THR A 309 -3.23 -15.92 1.31
CA THR A 309 -3.35 -14.91 2.37
C THR A 309 -1.98 -14.50 2.92
N VAL A 310 -1.14 -15.47 3.30
CA VAL A 310 0.18 -15.17 3.89
C VAL A 310 1.09 -14.49 2.87
N ARG A 311 1.16 -15.01 1.65
CA ARG A 311 1.98 -14.44 0.57
C ARG A 311 1.60 -13.00 0.27
N ALA A 312 0.30 -12.68 0.27
CA ALA A 312 -0.17 -11.31 0.03
C ALA A 312 0.15 -10.35 1.19
N TRP A 313 0.36 -10.86 2.41
CA TRP A 313 0.57 -10.06 3.60
C TRP A 313 2.04 -9.76 3.89
N ASP A 314 2.84 -10.80 4.05
CA ASP A 314 4.24 -10.70 4.47
C ASP A 314 5.20 -11.37 3.49
N GLY A 315 4.71 -11.80 2.32
CA GLY A 315 5.53 -12.49 1.33
C GLY A 315 5.92 -13.92 1.72
N GLY A 316 5.32 -14.51 2.76
CA GLY A 316 5.69 -15.84 3.26
C GLY A 316 6.97 -15.81 4.07
N ALA A 317 7.10 -14.87 5.01
CA ALA A 317 8.33 -14.67 5.79
C ALA A 317 8.82 -15.95 6.50
N ASP A 318 7.88 -16.72 7.04
CA ASP A 318 8.15 -18.00 7.73
C ASP A 318 8.13 -19.23 6.79
N PHE A 319 7.89 -19.04 5.48
CA PHE A 319 7.94 -20.15 4.51
C PHE A 319 9.39 -20.53 4.20
N HIS A 320 9.60 -21.78 3.79
CA HIS A 320 10.90 -22.19 3.24
C HIS A 320 11.22 -21.44 1.92
N TYR A 321 10.21 -20.92 1.24
CA TYR A 321 10.31 -20.24 -0.05
C TYR A 321 9.89 -18.77 0.04
N ALA A 322 10.71 -17.86 -0.50
CA ALA A 322 10.51 -16.41 -0.42
C ALA A 322 9.79 -15.82 -1.63
N SER A 323 10.00 -16.39 -2.82
CA SER A 323 9.53 -15.80 -4.06
C SER A 323 9.27 -16.87 -5.11
N THR A 324 8.90 -16.42 -6.30
CA THR A 324 8.70 -17.27 -7.46
C THR A 324 9.55 -16.74 -8.61
N GLU A 325 10.28 -17.62 -9.28
CA GLU A 325 11.11 -17.25 -10.43
C GLU A 325 10.69 -18.03 -11.68
N THR A 326 10.94 -17.43 -12.85
CA THR A 326 10.73 -18.10 -14.13
C THR A 326 12.07 -18.60 -14.66
N VAL A 327 12.17 -19.90 -14.86
CA VAL A 327 13.33 -20.57 -15.46
C VAL A 327 13.00 -20.95 -16.90
N ARG A 328 13.92 -20.62 -17.81
CA ARG A 328 13.82 -21.04 -19.21
C ARG A 328 14.68 -22.29 -19.46
N PRO A 329 14.09 -23.46 -19.77
CA PRO A 329 14.84 -24.71 -19.93
C PRO A 329 15.57 -24.83 -21.28
N ASP A 330 15.48 -23.83 -22.16
CA ASP A 330 16.24 -23.72 -23.40
C ASP A 330 17.63 -23.08 -23.19
N ARG A 331 17.84 -22.36 -22.08
CA ARG A 331 19.15 -21.85 -21.66
C ARG A 331 20.00 -22.92 -21.02
N ARG A 332 21.33 -22.75 -21.03
CA ARG A 332 22.27 -23.80 -20.61
C ARG A 332 22.03 -24.29 -19.18
N TYR A 333 21.97 -23.37 -18.22
CA TYR A 333 21.83 -23.70 -16.80
C TYR A 333 20.39 -24.05 -16.43
N GLY A 334 19.42 -23.39 -17.06
CA GLY A 334 18.00 -23.79 -16.97
C GLY A 334 17.77 -25.22 -17.46
N ALA A 335 18.39 -25.62 -18.57
CA ALA A 335 18.33 -26.98 -19.11
C ALA A 335 19.02 -28.00 -18.18
N GLU A 336 20.19 -27.66 -17.62
CA GLU A 336 20.90 -28.51 -16.65
C GLU A 336 20.03 -28.80 -15.43
N TRP A 337 19.45 -27.75 -14.84
CA TRP A 337 18.57 -27.88 -13.68
C TRP A 337 17.25 -28.59 -14.03
N ALA A 338 16.61 -28.25 -15.15
CA ALA A 338 15.34 -28.85 -15.56
C ALA A 338 15.42 -30.38 -15.76
N LYS A 339 16.57 -30.91 -16.19
CA LYS A 339 16.78 -32.36 -16.40
C LYS A 339 16.65 -33.19 -15.13
N ARG A 340 16.88 -32.61 -13.95
CA ARG A 340 16.80 -33.35 -12.67
C ARG A 340 15.42 -33.33 -12.04
N LEU A 341 14.52 -32.48 -12.51
CA LEU A 341 13.17 -32.35 -11.97
C LEU A 341 12.40 -33.66 -12.12
N ARG A 342 11.57 -33.96 -11.14
CA ARG A 342 10.71 -35.14 -11.13
C ARG A 342 9.25 -34.73 -11.12
N PRO A 343 8.34 -35.46 -11.77
CA PRO A 343 6.91 -35.28 -11.56
C PRO A 343 6.57 -35.34 -10.07
N ALA A 344 5.75 -34.41 -9.61
CA ALA A 344 5.18 -34.49 -8.28
C ALA A 344 4.20 -35.67 -8.22
N SER A 345 4.18 -36.42 -7.11
CA SER A 345 3.18 -37.49 -6.93
C SER A 345 1.76 -36.94 -6.86
N GLU A 346 1.60 -35.79 -6.19
CA GLU A 346 0.37 -35.01 -6.11
C GLU A 346 0.72 -33.51 -6.14
N PRO A 347 -0.09 -32.66 -6.82
CA PRO A 347 0.04 -31.22 -6.71
C PRO A 347 -0.26 -30.76 -5.28
N THR A 348 0.59 -29.91 -4.73
CA THR A 348 0.37 -29.27 -3.42
C THR A 348 -0.21 -27.86 -3.58
N ALA A 349 -0.67 -27.26 -2.48
CA ALA A 349 -1.15 -25.89 -2.41
C ALA A 349 -0.13 -24.90 -2.99
N TYR A 350 1.16 -25.15 -2.81
CA TYR A 350 2.17 -24.29 -3.41
C TYR A 350 2.32 -24.51 -4.94
N HIS A 351 2.12 -25.72 -5.46
CA HIS A 351 2.06 -25.92 -6.92
C HIS A 351 0.88 -25.14 -7.52
N GLU A 352 -0.29 -25.23 -6.89
CA GLU A 352 -1.47 -24.47 -7.30
C GLU A 352 -1.23 -22.96 -7.24
N TYR A 353 -0.50 -22.47 -6.23
CA TYR A 353 -0.08 -21.07 -6.14
C TYR A 353 0.88 -20.66 -7.28
N LEU A 354 1.84 -21.53 -7.64
CA LEU A 354 2.80 -21.25 -8.72
C LEU A 354 2.15 -21.24 -10.11
N GLY A 355 1.13 -22.07 -10.33
CA GLY A 355 0.44 -22.15 -11.61
C GLY A 355 -0.55 -23.31 -11.68
N PRO A 356 -1.87 -23.07 -11.54
CA PRO A 356 -2.87 -24.14 -11.39
C PRO A 356 -3.13 -24.95 -12.67
N GLN A 357 -2.53 -24.57 -13.80
CA GLN A 357 -2.77 -25.18 -15.11
C GLN A 357 -1.51 -25.84 -15.71
N GLY A 358 -0.42 -25.92 -14.95
CA GLY A 358 0.82 -26.51 -15.42
C GLY A 358 1.08 -27.92 -14.87
N GLU A 359 2.08 -28.59 -15.42
CA GLU A 359 2.54 -29.89 -14.93
C GLU A 359 3.33 -29.70 -13.62
N PRO A 360 2.90 -30.31 -12.49
CA PRO A 360 3.57 -30.17 -11.22
C PRO A 360 4.84 -31.04 -11.16
N LEU A 361 5.94 -30.43 -10.77
CA LEU A 361 7.27 -31.01 -10.69
C LEU A 361 7.91 -30.64 -9.34
N VAL A 362 8.88 -31.43 -8.88
CA VAL A 362 9.66 -31.15 -7.68
C VAL A 362 11.14 -31.22 -8.00
N ASP A 363 11.90 -30.28 -7.45
CA ASP A 363 13.36 -30.36 -7.40
C ASP A 363 13.78 -31.30 -6.25
N PRO A 364 14.34 -32.49 -6.53
CA PRO A 364 14.69 -33.45 -5.48
C PRO A 364 15.84 -32.99 -4.57
N VAL A 365 16.58 -31.93 -4.93
CA VAL A 365 17.69 -31.39 -4.12
C VAL A 365 17.18 -30.40 -3.07
N SER A 366 16.35 -29.45 -3.50
CA SER A 366 15.85 -28.37 -2.64
C SER A 366 14.47 -28.66 -2.05
N GLY A 367 13.79 -29.70 -2.55
CA GLY A 367 12.38 -29.96 -2.29
C GLY A 367 11.45 -28.90 -2.91
N ALA A 368 11.98 -27.96 -3.71
CA ALA A 368 11.19 -26.85 -4.22
C ALA A 368 10.10 -27.32 -5.20
N PRO A 369 8.84 -26.90 -5.02
CA PRO A 369 7.80 -27.10 -6.01
C PRO A 369 8.06 -26.27 -7.26
N VAL A 370 7.75 -26.86 -8.41
CA VAL A 370 7.97 -26.30 -9.74
C VAL A 370 6.73 -26.60 -10.59
N VAL A 371 6.31 -25.65 -11.42
CA VAL A 371 5.24 -25.84 -12.39
C VAL A 371 5.78 -25.61 -13.79
N ARG A 372 5.63 -26.60 -14.68
CA ARG A 372 5.90 -26.43 -16.11
C ARG A 372 4.65 -25.92 -16.81
N LYS A 373 4.77 -24.74 -17.43
CA LYS A 373 3.69 -24.11 -18.20
C LYS A 373 3.59 -24.70 -19.60
N SER A 374 2.47 -24.44 -20.26
CA SER A 374 2.21 -24.90 -21.63
C SER A 374 3.19 -24.37 -22.67
N ASP A 375 3.83 -23.23 -22.41
CA ASP A 375 4.88 -22.64 -23.25
C ASP A 375 6.27 -23.27 -23.03
N GLY A 376 6.36 -24.25 -22.14
CA GLY A 376 7.61 -24.94 -21.78
C GLY A 376 8.43 -24.24 -20.71
N THR A 377 8.07 -23.02 -20.28
CA THR A 377 8.76 -22.35 -19.17
C THR A 377 8.44 -23.02 -17.83
N LEU A 378 9.35 -22.85 -16.87
CA LEU A 378 9.22 -23.39 -15.52
C LEU A 378 9.03 -22.24 -14.54
N THR A 379 8.04 -22.33 -13.65
CA THR A 379 7.89 -21.40 -12.52
C THR A 379 8.24 -22.16 -11.24
N VAL A 380 9.20 -21.65 -10.47
CA VAL A 380 9.79 -22.34 -9.31
C VAL A 380 9.67 -21.50 -8.05
N ALA A 381 9.42 -22.16 -6.92
CA ALA A 381 9.54 -21.56 -5.60
C ALA A 381 11.02 -21.36 -5.23
N VAL A 382 11.43 -20.13 -4.99
CA VAL A 382 12.82 -19.82 -4.64
C VAL A 382 13.04 -19.99 -3.14
N PRO A 383 14.05 -20.76 -2.71
CA PRO A 383 14.30 -20.96 -1.29
C PRO A 383 14.83 -19.69 -0.60
N GLN A 384 14.57 -19.56 0.69
CA GLN A 384 15.18 -18.50 1.51
C GLN A 384 16.62 -18.82 1.94
N ARG A 385 16.99 -20.11 1.91
CA ARG A 385 18.28 -20.68 2.34
C ARG A 385 18.60 -21.93 1.51
N LEU A 386 19.87 -22.22 1.27
CA LEU A 386 20.26 -23.50 0.67
C LEU A 386 20.52 -24.56 1.74
N SER A 387 20.43 -25.84 1.36
CA SER A 387 20.87 -26.95 2.20
C SER A 387 22.40 -27.02 2.29
N GLY A 388 22.92 -27.28 3.49
CA GLY A 388 24.35 -27.48 3.74
C GLY A 388 24.90 -28.82 3.27
N GLU A 389 24.02 -29.78 2.93
CA GLU A 389 24.39 -31.13 2.50
C GLU A 389 25.24 -31.15 1.21
N ASN A 390 25.15 -30.09 0.40
CA ASN A 390 25.78 -30.01 -0.91
C ASN A 390 27.17 -29.35 -0.90
N GLY A 391 27.72 -29.05 0.28
CA GLY A 391 29.04 -28.44 0.45
C GLY A 391 29.04 -26.92 0.26
N LYS A 392 30.23 -26.34 0.03
CA LYS A 392 30.42 -24.88 -0.01
C LYS A 392 30.07 -24.26 -1.36
N LEU A 393 29.88 -22.94 -1.41
CA LEU A 393 29.74 -22.17 -2.64
C LEU A 393 31.01 -22.30 -3.51
N ILE A 394 30.88 -22.70 -4.78
CA ILE A 394 31.98 -22.75 -5.75
C ILE A 394 31.78 -21.79 -6.92
N GLU A 395 30.55 -21.58 -7.37
CA GLU A 395 30.26 -20.65 -8.47
C GLU A 395 28.97 -19.88 -8.23
N VAL A 396 28.95 -18.63 -8.67
CA VAL A 396 27.72 -17.86 -8.89
C VAL A 396 27.59 -17.61 -10.39
N ILE A 397 26.44 -17.95 -10.94
CA ILE A 397 26.18 -17.87 -12.37
C ILE A 397 25.13 -16.78 -12.59
N LEU A 398 25.54 -15.75 -13.33
CA LEU A 398 24.72 -14.60 -13.66
C LEU A 398 23.84 -14.92 -14.87
N ASP A 399 22.63 -15.40 -14.61
CA ASP A 399 21.59 -15.71 -15.59
C ASP A 399 20.23 -15.24 -15.04
N GLU A 400 19.13 -15.58 -15.72
CA GLU A 400 17.77 -15.31 -15.27
C GLU A 400 17.06 -16.66 -15.03
N PRO A 401 16.99 -17.15 -13.78
CA PRO A 401 17.46 -16.54 -12.51
C PRO A 401 18.97 -16.71 -12.24
N ILE A 402 19.45 -16.14 -11.14
CA ILE A 402 20.82 -16.35 -10.64
C ILE A 402 20.94 -17.76 -10.07
N TRP A 403 22.03 -18.46 -10.43
CA TRP A 403 22.31 -19.80 -9.92
C TRP A 403 23.53 -19.83 -9.01
N VAL A 404 23.50 -20.76 -8.08
CA VAL A 404 24.61 -21.13 -7.20
C VAL A 404 25.03 -22.55 -7.53
N ARG A 405 26.32 -22.77 -7.75
CA ARG A 405 26.91 -24.12 -7.81
C ARG A 405 27.71 -24.40 -6.54
N THR A 406 27.47 -25.56 -5.96
CA THR A 406 28.18 -26.01 -4.75
C THR A 406 29.32 -26.98 -5.09
N GLU A 407 30.14 -27.32 -4.08
CA GLU A 407 31.30 -28.22 -4.19
C GLU A 407 30.98 -29.59 -4.77
N ASN A 408 29.80 -30.13 -4.46
CA ASN A 408 29.34 -31.41 -5.02
C ASN A 408 28.84 -31.27 -6.48
N GLY A 409 29.04 -30.12 -7.12
CA GLY A 409 28.62 -29.83 -8.49
C GLY A 409 27.13 -29.52 -8.65
N VAL A 410 26.39 -29.42 -7.55
CA VAL A 410 24.94 -29.25 -7.55
C VAL A 410 24.57 -27.80 -7.86
N LEU A 411 23.81 -27.60 -8.94
CA LEU A 411 23.28 -26.31 -9.35
C LEU A 411 21.95 -26.01 -8.62
N GLN A 412 21.80 -24.86 -7.98
CA GLN A 412 20.57 -24.47 -7.28
C GLN A 412 20.22 -23.03 -7.64
N VAL A 413 18.92 -22.68 -7.59
CA VAL A 413 18.52 -21.27 -7.66
C VAL A 413 19.09 -20.58 -6.42
N ALA A 414 19.64 -19.37 -6.60
CA ALA A 414 20.16 -18.60 -5.47
C ALA A 414 19.05 -18.31 -4.43
N PRO A 415 19.37 -18.17 -3.13
CA PRO A 415 18.38 -17.79 -2.12
C PRO A 415 17.89 -16.35 -2.23
N GLN A 416 16.57 -16.16 -2.14
CA GLN A 416 15.95 -14.82 -2.18
C GLN A 416 15.25 -14.52 -0.87
N HIS A 417 15.16 -13.23 -0.54
CA HIS A 417 14.40 -12.77 0.61
C HIS A 417 12.93 -12.56 0.24
N TYR A 418 12.03 -12.78 1.19
CA TYR A 418 10.58 -12.72 0.97
C TYR A 418 10.05 -11.30 0.70
N TYR A 419 10.79 -10.29 1.16
CA TYR A 419 10.36 -8.89 1.10
C TYR A 419 10.40 -8.32 -0.32
N TYR A 420 9.31 -7.65 -0.71
CA TYR A 420 9.19 -6.99 -2.02
C TYR A 420 10.24 -5.91 -2.22
N GLY A 421 10.91 -5.93 -3.38
CA GLY A 421 11.93 -4.95 -3.72
C GLY A 421 13.35 -5.31 -3.26
N ILE A 422 13.58 -6.52 -2.75
CA ILE A 422 14.92 -7.10 -2.59
C ILE A 422 15.07 -8.30 -3.54
N ASN A 423 15.92 -8.15 -4.56
CA ASN A 423 16.12 -9.12 -5.63
C ASN A 423 17.59 -9.10 -6.10
N TRP A 424 17.99 -9.90 -7.09
CA TRP A 424 19.38 -9.96 -7.56
C TRP A 424 19.65 -9.21 -8.87
N GLY A 425 18.63 -8.58 -9.47
CA GLY A 425 18.70 -8.05 -10.83
C GLY A 425 19.47 -6.72 -10.97
N TYR A 426 19.90 -6.37 -12.18
CA TYR A 426 20.70 -5.17 -12.44
C TYR A 426 19.98 -3.82 -12.22
N GLY A 427 18.67 -3.83 -11.92
CA GLY A 427 17.88 -2.61 -11.69
C GLY A 427 17.55 -2.39 -10.21
N GLY A 428 17.70 -1.15 -9.74
CA GLY A 428 17.32 -0.76 -8.38
C GLY A 428 18.27 -1.32 -7.31
N SER A 429 17.71 -2.08 -6.37
CA SER A 429 18.40 -2.70 -5.21
C SER A 429 19.31 -3.88 -5.55
N GLY A 430 19.17 -4.46 -6.75
CA GLY A 430 19.60 -5.84 -6.95
C GLY A 430 21.11 -6.13 -6.97
N PRO A 431 22.00 -5.23 -7.45
CA PRO A 431 23.45 -5.44 -7.32
C PRO A 431 23.90 -5.54 -5.86
N GLY A 432 23.44 -4.62 -4.99
CA GLY A 432 23.82 -4.61 -3.57
C GLY A 432 23.28 -5.84 -2.83
N SER A 433 22.06 -6.27 -3.12
CA SER A 433 21.51 -7.50 -2.54
C SER A 433 22.26 -8.76 -3.03
N LEU A 434 22.66 -8.82 -4.30
CA LEU A 434 23.48 -9.92 -4.81
C LEU A 434 24.87 -9.93 -4.17
N ALA A 435 25.51 -8.77 -3.99
CA ALA A 435 26.81 -8.67 -3.33
C ALA A 435 26.74 -9.16 -1.87
N LEU A 436 25.70 -8.75 -1.13
CA LEU A 436 25.49 -9.20 0.24
C LEU A 436 25.22 -10.71 0.32
N LEU A 437 24.39 -11.24 -0.60
CA LEU A 437 24.15 -12.68 -0.68
C LEU A 437 25.46 -13.44 -0.93
N ILE A 438 26.26 -13.02 -1.90
CA ILE A 438 27.56 -13.63 -2.19
C ILE A 438 28.45 -13.59 -0.95
N HIS A 439 28.53 -12.44 -0.28
CA HIS A 439 29.33 -12.28 0.92
C HIS A 439 28.96 -13.32 1.99
N ARG A 440 27.65 -13.49 2.24
CA ARG A 440 27.10 -14.46 3.20
C ARG A 440 27.38 -15.91 2.78
N LEU A 441 27.08 -16.27 1.52
CA LEU A 441 27.24 -17.64 1.02
C LEU A 441 28.71 -18.09 0.91
N LEU A 442 29.65 -17.15 0.78
CA LEU A 442 31.08 -17.46 0.83
C LEU A 442 31.50 -18.00 2.20
N ASP A 443 30.89 -17.49 3.28
CA ASP A 443 31.19 -17.91 4.65
C ASP A 443 30.33 -19.11 5.08
N ASP A 444 29.05 -19.11 4.73
CA ASP A 444 28.10 -20.19 5.05
C ASP A 444 27.06 -20.35 3.94
N ILE A 445 27.05 -21.51 3.29
CA ILE A 445 26.10 -21.83 2.21
C ILE A 445 24.63 -21.83 2.69
N THR A 446 24.40 -22.03 3.99
CA THR A 446 23.06 -22.07 4.62
C THR A 446 22.61 -20.71 5.14
N ALA A 447 23.43 -19.67 4.94
CA ALA A 447 23.12 -18.31 5.33
C ALA A 447 21.79 -17.84 4.72
N PRO A 448 21.03 -16.97 5.42
CA PRO A 448 19.81 -16.41 4.87
C PRO A 448 20.11 -15.57 3.63
N ALA A 449 19.11 -15.49 2.74
CA ALA A 449 19.13 -14.53 1.65
C ALA A 449 19.41 -13.09 2.12
N ALA A 450 19.84 -12.24 1.19
CA ALA A 450 20.08 -10.82 1.50
C ALA A 450 18.77 -10.13 1.90
N ASP A 451 18.73 -9.56 3.10
CA ASP A 451 17.60 -8.84 3.71
C ASP A 451 17.77 -7.31 3.62
N THR A 452 18.85 -6.86 2.99
CA THR A 452 19.16 -5.45 2.74
C THR A 452 20.07 -5.32 1.50
N ILE A 453 20.39 -4.08 1.12
CA ILE A 453 21.28 -3.75 -0.01
C ILE A 453 22.67 -3.30 0.43
N ILE A 454 22.93 -3.26 1.74
CA ILE A 454 24.18 -2.78 2.34
C ILE A 454 24.85 -3.86 3.20
N GLY A 455 26.17 -3.76 3.35
CA GLY A 455 26.95 -4.63 4.24
C GLY A 455 27.83 -5.65 3.53
N ALA A 456 27.82 -5.68 2.19
CA ALA A 456 28.87 -6.35 1.44
C ALA A 456 30.16 -5.51 1.44
N PRO A 457 31.35 -6.13 1.31
CA PRO A 457 32.58 -5.39 1.04
C PRO A 457 32.55 -4.70 -0.33
N ASP A 458 33.11 -3.48 -0.42
CA ASP A 458 33.09 -2.63 -1.61
C ASP A 458 33.47 -3.35 -2.92
N GLY A 459 34.45 -4.26 -2.88
CA GLY A 459 34.87 -4.99 -4.06
C GLY A 459 33.83 -5.96 -4.63
N LEU A 460 32.93 -6.51 -3.79
CA LEU A 460 31.78 -7.31 -4.23
C LEU A 460 30.65 -6.42 -4.77
N ASP A 461 30.43 -5.25 -4.18
CA ASP A 461 29.50 -4.25 -4.72
C ASP A 461 29.95 -3.80 -6.12
N GLU A 462 31.23 -3.47 -6.29
CA GLU A 462 31.80 -3.16 -7.60
C GLU A 462 31.61 -4.32 -8.59
N LEU A 463 31.89 -5.55 -8.17
CA LEU A 463 31.80 -6.74 -9.03
C LEU A 463 30.39 -6.95 -9.58
N THR A 464 29.37 -6.80 -8.74
CA THR A 464 27.96 -7.05 -9.09
C THR A 464 27.32 -5.90 -9.86
N GLN A 465 27.89 -4.69 -9.81
CA GLN A 465 27.45 -3.55 -10.61
C GLN A 465 27.96 -3.59 -12.06
N LEU A 466 28.95 -4.44 -12.37
CA LEU A 466 29.46 -4.59 -13.74
C LEU A 466 28.41 -5.23 -14.64
N ALA A 467 28.26 -4.71 -15.87
CA ALA A 467 27.36 -5.28 -16.86
C ALA A 467 27.91 -6.58 -17.46
N TRP A 468 27.77 -7.70 -16.74
CA TRP A 468 28.17 -9.01 -17.21
C TRP A 468 27.21 -9.53 -18.29
N PRO A 469 27.71 -10.33 -19.26
CA PRO A 469 26.82 -11.08 -20.14
C PRO A 469 26.02 -12.13 -19.35
N LEU A 470 24.89 -12.54 -19.90
CA LEU A 470 24.13 -13.69 -19.40
C LEU A 470 24.99 -14.97 -19.44
N GLU A 471 24.68 -15.90 -18.54
CA GLU A 471 25.39 -17.17 -18.34
C GLU A 471 26.86 -17.01 -17.88
N GLN A 472 27.24 -15.81 -17.42
CA GLN A 472 28.58 -15.56 -16.89
C GLN A 472 28.80 -16.33 -15.58
N VAL A 473 29.89 -17.08 -15.51
CA VAL A 473 30.31 -17.80 -14.32
C VAL A 473 31.30 -16.95 -13.52
N LEU A 474 30.98 -16.68 -12.26
CA LEU A 474 31.88 -16.11 -11.28
C LEU A 474 32.36 -17.21 -10.33
N THR A 475 33.62 -17.61 -10.46
CA THR A 475 34.22 -18.65 -9.63
C THR A 475 34.43 -18.17 -8.20
N ARG A 476 34.47 -19.08 -7.22
CA ARG A 476 34.78 -18.77 -5.82
C ARG A 476 36.06 -17.94 -5.69
N GLU A 477 37.10 -18.26 -6.45
CA GLU A 477 38.35 -17.49 -6.48
C GLU A 477 38.10 -16.02 -6.90
N THR A 478 37.29 -15.79 -7.92
CA THR A 478 36.90 -14.44 -8.37
C THR A 478 36.13 -13.71 -7.29
N LEU A 479 35.16 -14.38 -6.67
CA LEU A 479 34.33 -13.81 -5.59
C LEU A 479 35.18 -13.48 -4.35
N GLU A 480 36.10 -14.36 -3.94
CA GLU A 480 37.02 -14.12 -2.83
C GLU A 480 38.05 -13.04 -3.15
N ALA A 481 38.54 -12.96 -4.39
CA ALA A 481 39.41 -11.88 -4.83
C ALA A 481 38.69 -10.52 -4.73
N ALA A 482 37.47 -10.43 -5.26
CA ALA A 482 36.64 -9.23 -5.15
C ALA A 482 36.35 -8.86 -3.68
N ARG A 483 35.96 -9.84 -2.85
CA ARG A 483 35.72 -9.64 -1.40
C ARG A 483 36.94 -9.07 -0.66
N GLN A 484 38.15 -9.42 -1.10
CA GLN A 484 39.41 -8.98 -0.49
C GLN A 484 40.01 -7.72 -1.17
N GLY A 485 39.32 -7.11 -2.14
CA GLY A 485 39.83 -5.97 -2.90
C GLY A 485 41.01 -6.31 -3.82
N ARG A 486 41.20 -7.59 -4.16
CA ARG A 486 42.23 -8.05 -5.11
C ARG A 486 41.74 -7.93 -6.54
N ALA A 487 42.67 -7.81 -7.48
CA ALA A 487 42.35 -7.74 -8.89
C ALA A 487 41.67 -9.04 -9.39
N TYR A 488 40.65 -8.88 -10.22
CA TYR A 488 39.93 -9.95 -10.90
C TYR A 488 39.65 -9.56 -12.35
N ARG A 489 39.34 -10.56 -13.19
CA ARG A 489 38.99 -10.32 -14.60
C ARG A 489 37.65 -9.59 -14.67
N ARG A 490 37.61 -8.44 -15.35
CA ARG A 490 36.38 -7.67 -15.60
C ARG A 490 35.76 -8.04 -16.96
N PRO A 491 34.45 -7.82 -17.18
CA PRO A 491 33.85 -8.04 -18.49
C PRO A 491 34.44 -7.07 -19.51
N THR A 492 34.56 -7.52 -20.76
CA THR A 492 34.95 -6.65 -21.88
C THR A 492 33.85 -5.60 -22.07
N PRO A 493 34.18 -4.29 -22.20
CA PRO A 493 33.17 -3.27 -22.46
C PRO A 493 32.37 -3.63 -23.72
N ARG A 494 31.03 -3.61 -23.64
CA ARG A 494 30.19 -3.68 -24.84
C ARG A 494 30.55 -2.48 -25.73
N SER A 495 30.99 -2.76 -26.96
CA SER A 495 31.09 -1.73 -28.01
C SER A 495 29.71 -1.09 -28.20
N LYS A 496 29.69 0.24 -28.37
CA LYS A 496 28.46 1.05 -28.50
C LYS A 496 27.56 0.71 -29.70
N GLU A 497 27.85 -0.34 -30.47
CA GLU A 497 27.17 -0.65 -31.74
C GLU A 497 26.06 -1.69 -31.63
N ASP A 498 25.94 -2.43 -30.52
CA ASP A 498 24.93 -3.49 -30.37
C ASP A 498 23.80 -3.13 -29.39
N GLY A 499 23.01 -2.09 -29.70
CA GLY A 499 21.84 -1.75 -28.89
C GLY A 499 20.89 -0.73 -29.55
N ALA A 500 19.99 -1.25 -30.39
CA ALA A 500 18.72 -0.63 -30.75
C ALA A 500 17.58 -1.52 -30.25
#